data_AF-A0A937XNX2-F1
#
_entry.id   AF-A0A937XNX2-F1
#
_cell.length_a   1.000
_cell.length_b   1.000
_cell.length_c   1.000
_cell.angle_alpha   90.00
_cell.angle_beta   90.00
_cell.angle_gamma   90.00
#
_symmetry.space_group_name_H-M   'P 1'
#
loop_
_entity.id
_entity.type
_entity.pdbx_description
1 polymer ?
#
loop_
_entity_poly.entity_id
_entity_poly.type
_entity_poly.pdbx_seq_one_letter_code
_entity_poly.pdbx_strand_id
1 'polypeptide(L)' 'LIMTDNVVANPNYRGAVMESNVASRAIKRAATPEDLVGTLVYLCSPESDFVTGQCLVVDGGSVMH' A
#
# COMPACT_ATOMS: atom_id res chain seq x y z
N LEU A 1 4.74 3.00 0.53
CA LEU A 1 5.45 2.50 1.73
C LEU A 1 4.43 2.08 2.79
N ILE A 2 4.52 0.83 3.25
CA ILE A 2 3.65 0.25 4.28
C ILE A 2 4.38 0.32 5.64
N MET A 3 3.71 0.81 6.67
CA MET A 3 4.26 0.99 8.02
C MET A 3 4.27 -0.34 8.79
N THR A 4 5.06 -1.31 8.32
CA THR A 4 5.39 -2.52 9.10
C THR A 4 6.38 -2.17 10.22
N ASP A 5 6.52 -3.04 11.22
CA ASP A 5 7.45 -2.83 12.33
C ASP A 5 8.88 -2.48 11.88
N ASN A 6 9.38 -3.16 10.85
CA ASN A 6 10.71 -2.90 10.29
C ASN A 6 10.82 -1.52 9.63
N VAL A 7 9.77 -1.07 8.93
CA VAL A 7 9.75 0.26 8.32
C VAL A 7 9.64 1.33 9.39
N VAL A 8 8.78 1.10 10.39
CA VAL A 8 8.62 2.00 11.55
C VAL A 8 9.89 2.06 12.38
N ALA A 9 10.72 1.03 12.46
CA ALA A 9 11.99 1.07 13.19
C ALA A 9 13.09 1.87 12.45
N ASN A 10 12.98 2.00 11.12
CA ASN A 10 14.05 2.59 10.30
C ASN A 10 13.89 4.13 10.18
N PRO A 11 14.87 4.92 10.68
CA PRO A 11 14.79 6.38 10.68
C PRO A 11 14.77 7.00 9.27
N ASN A 12 15.27 6.30 8.25
CA ASN A 12 15.30 6.79 6.87
C ASN A 12 13.89 6.94 6.26
N TYR A 13 12.89 6.30 6.85
CA TYR A 13 11.50 6.37 6.38
C TYR A 13 10.63 7.33 7.20
N ARG A 14 11.24 8.19 8.02
CA ARG A 14 10.55 9.17 8.85
C ARG A 14 10.61 10.60 8.28
N GLY A 15 9.70 11.44 8.76
CA GLY A 15 9.69 12.88 8.49
C GLY A 15 9.29 13.22 7.05
N ALA A 16 9.95 14.23 6.49
CA ALA A 16 9.54 14.91 5.26
C ALA A 16 9.33 13.98 4.05
N VAL A 17 10.11 12.89 3.93
CA VAL A 17 9.96 11.91 2.84
C VAL A 17 8.62 11.19 2.93
N MET A 18 8.23 10.77 4.14
CA MET A 18 6.95 10.10 4.36
C MET A 18 5.79 11.08 4.22
N GLU A 19 5.92 12.30 4.75
CA GLU A 19 4.92 13.36 4.62
C GLU A 19 4.66 13.70 3.15
N SER A 20 5.72 13.86 2.35
CA SER A 20 5.61 14.11 0.91
C SER A 20 4.90 12.96 0.19
N ASN A 21 5.23 11.71 0.53
CA ASN A 21 4.55 10.55 -0.06
C ASN A 21 3.08 10.44 0.35
N VAL A 22 2.72 10.78 1.59
CA VAL A 22 1.32 10.82 2.01
C VAL A 22 0.57 11.96 1.32
N ALA A 23 1.24 13.11 1.12
CA ALA A 23 0.67 14.25 0.43
C ALA A 23 0.41 13.98 -1.07
N SER A 24 1.17 13.09 -1.72
CA SER A 24 0.95 12.74 -3.13
C SER A 24 -0.23 11.77 -3.37
N ARG A 25 -0.60 10.97 -2.35
CA ARG A 25 -1.67 9.96 -2.45
C ARG A 25 -3.06 10.56 -2.58
N ALA A 26 -4.01 9.86 -3.20
CA ALA A 26 -5.43 10.20 -3.06
C ALA A 26 -5.92 10.05 -1.60
N ILE A 27 -5.46 8.99 -0.91
CA ILE A 27 -5.76 8.71 0.49
C ILE A 27 -4.66 9.29 1.38
N LYS A 28 -4.97 10.37 2.12
CA LYS A 28 -4.01 11.17 2.92
C LYS A 28 -3.67 10.56 4.28
N ARG A 29 -3.25 9.28 4.30
CA ARG A 29 -2.70 8.64 5.50
C ARG A 29 -1.58 7.66 5.18
N ALA A 30 -0.80 7.35 6.20
CA ALA A 30 0.14 6.25 6.15
C ALA A 30 -0.60 4.93 5.88
N ALA A 31 0.01 4.08 5.06
CA ALA A 31 -0.52 2.75 4.81
C ALA A 31 -0.01 1.79 5.89
N THR A 32 -0.85 0.87 6.27
CA THR A 32 -0.62 -0.15 7.30
C THR A 32 -0.72 -1.54 6.66
N PRO A 33 -0.16 -2.59 7.27
CA PRO A 33 -0.30 -3.96 6.76
C PRO A 33 -1.76 -4.36 6.47
N GLU A 34 -2.68 -3.88 7.29
CA GLU A 34 -4.12 -4.14 7.20
C GLU A 34 -4.73 -3.64 5.88
N ASP A 35 -4.16 -2.60 5.28
CA ASP A 35 -4.64 -2.06 3.99
C ASP A 35 -4.41 -3.03 2.82
N LEU A 36 -3.49 -3.99 2.95
CA LEU A 36 -3.23 -5.01 1.93
C LEU A 36 -4.18 -6.21 2.05
N VAL A 37 -4.75 -6.44 3.23
CA VAL A 37 -5.46 -7.68 3.56
C VAL A 37 -6.65 -7.90 2.64
N GLY A 38 -7.47 -6.86 2.40
CA GLY A 38 -8.64 -7.00 1.53
C GLY A 38 -8.27 -7.40 0.09
N THR A 39 -7.21 -6.80 -0.46
CA THR A 39 -6.70 -7.15 -1.79
C THR A 39 -6.14 -8.56 -1.83
N LEU A 40 -5.40 -8.98 -0.80
CA LEU A 40 -4.86 -10.34 -0.71
C LEU A 40 -5.99 -11.37 -0.59
N VAL A 41 -7.01 -11.10 0.24
CA VAL A 41 -8.18 -11.98 0.36
C VAL A 41 -8.87 -12.13 -0.98
N TYR A 42 -9.12 -11.03 -1.71
CA TYR A 42 -9.70 -11.08 -3.06
C TYR A 42 -8.87 -11.94 -4.01
N LEU A 43 -7.54 -11.74 -4.05
CA LEU A 43 -6.65 -12.50 -4.95
C LEU A 43 -6.48 -13.97 -4.55
N CYS A 44 -6.74 -14.31 -3.29
CA CYS A 44 -6.70 -15.69 -2.81
C CYS A 44 -8.08 -16.39 -2.88
N SER A 45 -9.13 -15.66 -3.23
CA SER A 45 -10.50 -16.17 -3.22
C SER A 45 -11.03 -16.47 -4.63
N PRO A 46 -12.08 -17.31 -4.76
CA PRO A 46 -12.65 -17.68 -6.07
C PRO A 46 -13.19 -16.48 -6.88
N GLU A 47 -13.48 -15.37 -6.22
CA GLU A 47 -13.90 -14.11 -6.85
C GLU A 47 -12.85 -13.53 -7.81
N SER A 48 -11.61 -14.03 -7.78
CA SER A 48 -10.53 -13.65 -8.68
C SER A 48 -10.15 -14.73 -9.72
N ASP A 49 -10.98 -15.76 -9.93
CA ASP A 49 -10.64 -16.93 -10.77
C ASP A 49 -10.29 -16.63 -12.25
N PHE A 50 -10.63 -15.44 -12.75
CA PHE A 50 -10.26 -14.98 -14.09
C PHE A 50 -9.24 -13.83 -14.10
N VAL A 51 -8.62 -13.54 -12.96
CA VAL A 51 -7.60 -12.48 -12.81
C VAL A 51 -6.22 -13.10 -12.67
N THR A 52 -5.37 -12.91 -13.68
CA THR A 52 -3.98 -13.40 -13.68
C THR A 52 -3.05 -12.45 -14.44
N GLY A 53 -1.75 -12.54 -14.16
CA GLY A 53 -0.70 -11.74 -14.82
C GLY A 53 -0.75 -10.24 -14.51
N GLN A 54 -1.53 -9.81 -13.53
CA GLN A 54 -1.68 -8.40 -13.17
C GLN A 54 -0.73 -8.00 -12.04
N CYS A 55 -0.28 -6.74 -12.07
CA CYS A 55 0.35 -6.08 -10.92
C CYS A 55 -0.67 -5.08 -10.34
N LEU A 56 -1.26 -5.43 -9.19
CA LEU A 56 -2.23 -4.56 -8.54
C LEU A 56 -1.55 -3.67 -7.50
N VAL A 57 -1.56 -2.36 -7.73
CA VAL A 57 -0.91 -1.39 -6.85
C VAL A 57 -1.84 -0.98 -5.70
N VAL A 58 -1.39 -1.23 -4.47
CA VAL A 58 -2.09 -0.86 -3.23
C VAL A 58 -1.25 0.15 -2.46
N ASP A 59 -1.34 1.43 -2.85
CA ASP A 59 -0.47 2.49 -2.35
C ASP A 59 -1.21 3.76 -1.89
N GLY A 60 -2.55 3.69 -1.81
CA GLY A 60 -3.40 4.84 -1.50
C GLY A 60 -3.56 5.83 -2.66
N GLY A 61 -3.23 5.42 -3.89
CA GLY A 61 -3.30 6.25 -5.09
C GLY A 61 -2.10 7.18 -5.19
N SER A 62 -0.90 6.71 -4.84
CA SER A 62 0.33 7.48 -5.04
C SER A 62 0.79 7.45 -6.49
N VAL A 63 0.55 6.33 -7.18
CA VAL A 63 0.72 6.18 -8.62
C VAL A 63 -0.66 6.08 -9.27
N MET A 64 -0.80 6.74 -10.42
CA MET A 64 -2.01 6.69 -11.25
C MET A 64 -1.71 5.79 -12.46
N HIS A 65 -2.50 4.74 -12.66
CA HIS A 65 -2.41 3.82 -13.80
C HIS A 65 -3.52 4.10 -14.82
#